data_AF-A0A9C9KMU2-F1
#
_entry.id   AF-A0A9C9KMU2-F1
#
_cell.length_a   1.000
_cell.length_b   1.000
_cell.length_c   1.000
_cell.angle_alpha   90.00
_cell.angle_beta   90.00
_cell.angle_gamma   90.00
#
_symmetry.space_group_name_H-M   'P 1'
#
loop_
_entity.id
_entity.type
_entity.pdbx_description
1 polymer ?
#
loop_
_entity_poly.entity_id
_entity_poly.type
_entity_poly.pdbx_seq_one_letter_code
_entity_poly.pdbx_strand_id
1 'polypeptide(L)'
;MTDQKGIVIVCNLDTRGKDIIFVKELIEGRGHRPILLDFSMEEPPPFAGDISCEQVARRGGLGIEVVRACYRTDRERATQNQISGAAAIVEEMLRRGEVHGIFGVGGGTATLVATRIMQGLPFGMPKVMASPMAAHPRYIDQYVGTHDITMHHTVLDIVKMNPLLKAQITNAVGAICGMVEMTTGTDFIFDKPVIAISGFGFAEMAVQTAMGMLEEAGFIPVVCHAQGKGDKAMEEMIADGAFDGVMDLCIGGVIEHLFAGNRDPGPDRLMAAVRRGIPMLLAPCGLDMLSYGGRADKLQATRARPQYIQDALRVQVRSSADELRVAAEVIAGRLNQAQGPFTFLVPLKGWSSLDCQGQSNYDPAADAVFVHCLKEKIDNRAAIKEVDLHLYSTAFARVAVDEFVRLYEQARADLQQVSH
;
A
#
# COMPACT_ATOMS: atom_id res chain seq x y z
N MET A 1 -6.74 36.13 11.18
CA MET A 1 -7.76 35.12 11.53
C MET A 1 -6.98 33.85 11.77
N THR A 2 -7.00 33.32 12.99
CA THR A 2 -6.40 32.00 13.27
C THR A 2 -7.19 30.98 12.48
N ASP A 3 -6.61 30.44 11.41
CA ASP A 3 -7.27 29.54 10.49
C ASP A 3 -7.54 28.22 11.21
N GLN A 4 -8.77 28.04 11.69
CA GLN A 4 -9.13 26.94 12.55
C GLN A 4 -9.14 25.64 11.74
N LYS A 5 -8.20 24.73 12.02
CA LYS A 5 -8.08 23.47 11.26
C LYS A 5 -9.34 22.63 11.41
N GLY A 6 -9.95 22.27 10.28
CA GLY A 6 -11.18 21.47 10.22
C GLY A 6 -10.91 19.97 10.33
N ILE A 7 -11.69 19.27 11.15
CA ILE A 7 -11.65 17.81 11.30
C ILE A 7 -13.03 17.25 10.98
N VAL A 8 -13.14 16.47 9.91
CA VAL A 8 -14.39 15.79 9.54
C VAL A 8 -14.58 14.59 10.46
N ILE A 9 -15.75 14.51 11.10
CA ILE A 9 -16.17 13.36 11.91
C ILE A 9 -17.19 12.58 11.08
N VAL A 10 -16.81 11.39 10.61
CA VAL A 10 -17.73 10.48 9.92
C VAL A 10 -18.51 9.72 10.96
N CYS A 11 -19.82 9.97 11.04
CA CYS A 11 -20.69 9.42 12.06
C CYS A 11 -22.05 8.98 11.52
N ASN A 12 -22.69 8.07 12.23
CA ASN A 12 -24.09 7.72 12.03
C ASN A 12 -24.91 8.18 13.25
N LEU A 13 -25.57 9.34 13.10
CA LEU A 13 -26.24 10.01 14.21
C LEU A 13 -27.53 9.32 14.66
N ASP A 14 -28.23 8.62 13.75
CA ASP A 14 -29.44 7.83 14.01
C ASP A 14 -29.32 6.84 15.18
N THR A 15 -28.14 6.23 15.34
CA THR A 15 -27.87 5.26 16.40
C THR A 15 -26.94 5.80 17.50
N ARG A 16 -26.22 6.92 17.26
CA ARG A 16 -25.09 7.35 18.12
C ARG A 16 -25.07 8.84 18.48
N GLY A 17 -26.11 9.60 18.19
CA GLY A 17 -26.09 11.07 18.30
C GLY A 17 -25.54 11.64 19.61
N LYS A 18 -25.88 11.06 20.77
CA LYS A 18 -25.40 11.56 22.09
C LYS A 18 -23.91 11.32 22.32
N ASP A 19 -23.36 10.23 21.82
CA ASP A 19 -21.96 9.84 22.07
C ASP A 19 -21.00 10.65 21.16
N ILE A 20 -21.47 11.11 20.00
CA ILE A 20 -20.69 11.91 19.04
C ILE A 20 -20.55 13.37 19.47
N ILE A 21 -21.51 13.92 20.23
CA ILE A 21 -21.39 15.28 20.79
C ILE A 21 -20.14 15.38 21.67
N PHE A 22 -19.86 14.35 22.48
CA PHE A 22 -18.64 14.30 23.29
C PHE A 22 -17.36 14.34 22.44
N VAL A 23 -17.34 13.69 21.26
CA VAL A 23 -16.22 13.78 20.31
C VAL A 23 -16.05 15.21 19.79
N LYS A 24 -17.17 15.85 19.42
CA LYS A 24 -17.20 17.25 18.95
C LYS A 24 -16.60 18.20 19.98
N GLU A 25 -17.05 18.10 21.24
CA GLU A 25 -16.60 18.93 22.35
C GLU A 25 -15.10 18.77 22.63
N LEU A 26 -14.55 17.55 22.54
CA LEU A 26 -13.12 17.31 22.72
C LEU A 26 -12.27 17.97 21.62
N ILE A 27 -12.74 17.93 20.37
CA ILE A 27 -12.05 18.56 19.22
C ILE A 27 -12.11 20.09 19.35
N GLU A 28 -13.27 20.65 19.67
CA GLU A 28 -13.43 22.08 19.95
C GLU A 28 -12.56 22.53 21.12
N GLY A 29 -12.47 21.73 22.18
CA GLY A 29 -11.63 21.99 23.35
C GLY A 29 -10.13 22.04 23.03
N ARG A 30 -9.69 21.46 21.91
CA ARG A 30 -8.32 21.59 21.39
C ARG A 30 -8.15 22.74 20.40
N GLY A 31 -9.20 23.53 20.15
CA GLY A 31 -9.16 24.67 19.25
C GLY A 31 -9.35 24.31 17.78
N HIS A 32 -9.72 23.08 17.44
CA HIS A 32 -10.01 22.64 16.07
C HIS A 32 -11.50 22.78 15.74
N ARG A 33 -11.84 22.84 14.44
CA ARG A 33 -13.24 22.93 13.98
C ARG A 33 -13.75 21.52 13.65
N PRO A 34 -14.58 20.90 14.49
CA PRO A 34 -15.22 19.63 14.12
C PRO A 34 -16.31 19.87 13.06
N ILE A 35 -16.42 18.93 12.12
CA ILE A 35 -17.41 18.96 11.06
C ILE A 35 -18.12 17.61 11.03
N LEU A 36 -19.38 17.57 11.49
CA LEU A 36 -20.17 16.35 11.54
C LEU A 36 -20.66 15.98 10.14
N LEU A 37 -20.11 14.91 9.58
CA LEU A 37 -20.60 14.27 8.37
C LEU A 37 -21.44 13.07 8.75
N ASP A 38 -22.76 13.22 8.60
CA ASP A 38 -23.73 12.18 8.93
C ASP A 38 -24.02 11.29 7.72
N PHE A 39 -23.76 9.99 7.86
CA PHE A 39 -24.07 8.99 6.84
C PHE A 39 -25.25 8.09 7.23
N SER A 40 -26.04 8.44 8.25
CA SER A 40 -27.18 7.64 8.71
C SER A 40 -28.08 7.13 7.58
N MET A 41 -28.48 5.87 7.71
CA MET A 41 -29.18 5.12 6.66
C MET A 41 -30.50 4.53 7.13
N GLU A 42 -30.75 4.42 8.43
CA GLU A 42 -31.87 3.64 8.94
C GLU A 42 -33.04 4.52 9.36
N GLU A 43 -32.77 5.45 10.28
CA GLU A 43 -33.77 6.34 10.88
C GLU A 43 -33.36 7.81 10.72
N PRO A 44 -34.29 8.76 10.88
CA PRO A 44 -33.94 10.17 11.01
C PRO A 44 -33.05 10.40 12.25
N PRO A 45 -31.94 11.14 12.11
CA PRO A 45 -31.08 11.42 13.25
C PRO A 45 -31.77 12.35 14.25
N PRO A 46 -31.44 12.28 15.55
CA PRO A 46 -32.05 13.13 16.58
C PRO A 46 -31.69 14.62 16.44
N PHE A 47 -30.64 14.93 15.68
CA PHE A 47 -30.24 16.27 15.27
C PHE A 47 -29.49 16.18 13.93
N ALA A 48 -29.45 17.28 13.17
CA ALA A 48 -28.74 17.32 11.91
C ALA A 48 -27.21 17.45 12.12
N GLY A 49 -26.44 16.69 11.36
CA GLY A 49 -25.01 16.96 11.18
C GLY A 49 -24.77 18.28 10.43
N ASP A 50 -23.53 18.78 10.47
CA ASP A 50 -23.12 19.94 9.66
C ASP A 50 -23.24 19.62 8.15
N ILE A 51 -23.04 18.35 7.80
CA ILE A 51 -23.41 17.74 6.53
C ILE A 51 -24.42 16.63 6.84
N SER A 52 -25.66 16.80 6.38
CA SER A 52 -26.77 15.91 6.72
C SER A 52 -26.76 14.63 5.88
N CYS A 53 -27.36 13.54 6.40
CA CYS A 53 -27.48 12.28 5.67
C CYS A 53 -28.27 12.43 4.35
N GLU A 54 -29.16 13.41 4.22
CA GLU A 54 -29.84 13.76 2.97
C GLU A 54 -28.90 14.37 1.94
N GLN A 55 -27.99 15.24 2.37
CA GLN A 55 -26.97 15.84 1.48
C GLN A 55 -26.01 14.76 0.99
N VAL A 56 -25.55 13.89 1.89
CA VAL A 56 -24.69 12.75 1.55
C VAL A 56 -25.42 11.80 0.59
N ALA A 57 -26.66 11.41 0.91
CA ALA A 57 -27.45 10.53 0.06
C ALA A 57 -27.60 11.09 -1.36
N ARG A 58 -28.00 12.37 -1.46
CA ARG A 58 -28.21 13.06 -2.74
C ARG A 58 -26.93 13.14 -3.55
N ARG A 59 -25.79 13.41 -2.92
CA ARG A 59 -24.49 13.43 -3.59
C ARG A 59 -24.09 12.05 -4.10
N GLY A 60 -24.48 10.98 -3.42
CA GLY A 60 -24.32 9.59 -3.88
C GLY A 60 -25.23 9.21 -5.06
N GLY A 61 -26.27 10.01 -5.33
CA GLY A 61 -27.21 9.81 -6.44
C GLY A 61 -28.58 9.27 -6.05
N LEU A 62 -28.86 9.06 -4.75
CA LEU A 62 -30.15 8.59 -4.25
C LEU A 62 -30.80 9.60 -3.29
N GLY A 63 -32.13 9.61 -3.22
CA GLY A 63 -32.84 10.30 -2.14
C GLY A 63 -32.72 9.53 -0.82
N ILE A 64 -32.73 10.22 0.32
CA ILE A 64 -32.59 9.57 1.64
C ILE A 64 -33.63 8.47 1.89
N GLU A 65 -34.87 8.66 1.44
CA GLU A 65 -35.94 7.67 1.60
C GLU A 65 -35.66 6.39 0.80
N VAL A 66 -35.02 6.53 -0.37
CA VAL A 66 -34.57 5.37 -1.16
C VAL A 66 -33.43 4.66 -0.44
N VAL A 67 -32.48 5.40 0.14
CA VAL A 67 -31.40 4.82 0.95
C VAL A 67 -31.98 4.03 2.14
N ARG A 68 -32.95 4.60 2.86
CA ARG A 68 -33.63 3.92 3.99
C ARG A 68 -34.38 2.66 3.57
N ALA A 69 -35.07 2.69 2.43
CA ALA A 69 -35.71 1.50 1.88
C ALA A 69 -34.69 0.43 1.46
N CYS A 70 -33.61 0.83 0.78
CA CYS A 70 -32.52 -0.04 0.40
C CYS A 70 -31.78 -0.61 1.62
N TYR A 71 -31.58 0.14 2.70
CA TYR A 71 -30.87 -0.37 3.87
C TYR A 71 -31.48 -1.67 4.44
N ARG A 72 -32.80 -1.84 4.31
CA ARG A 72 -33.54 -3.03 4.75
C ARG A 72 -33.61 -4.17 3.71
N THR A 73 -33.39 -3.87 2.43
CA THR A 73 -33.64 -4.80 1.30
C THR A 73 -32.39 -5.10 0.46
N ASP A 74 -31.52 -4.11 0.30
CA ASP A 74 -30.25 -4.09 -0.43
C ASP A 74 -29.28 -3.16 0.30
N ARG A 75 -28.72 -3.67 1.41
CA ARG A 75 -27.84 -2.90 2.30
C ARG A 75 -26.55 -2.44 1.62
N GLU A 76 -26.06 -3.19 0.63
CA GLU A 76 -24.87 -2.84 -0.13
C GLU A 76 -25.10 -1.56 -0.93
N ARG A 77 -26.20 -1.49 -1.70
CA ARG A 77 -26.54 -0.30 -2.46
C ARG A 77 -26.69 0.94 -1.59
N ALA A 78 -27.33 0.82 -0.43
CA ALA A 78 -27.46 1.91 0.53
C ALA A 78 -26.09 2.39 1.03
N THR A 79 -25.23 1.45 1.43
CA THR A 79 -23.90 1.74 1.98
C THR A 79 -22.99 2.36 0.92
N GLN A 80 -22.97 1.84 -0.31
CA GLN A 80 -22.14 2.38 -1.39
C GLN A 80 -22.57 3.79 -1.82
N ASN A 81 -23.88 4.06 -1.82
CA ASN A 81 -24.38 5.41 -2.07
C ASN A 81 -23.86 6.40 -1.03
N GLN A 82 -23.92 6.04 0.26
CA GLN A 82 -23.43 6.90 1.33
C GLN A 82 -21.90 7.09 1.27
N ILE A 83 -21.14 6.04 0.99
CA ILE A 83 -19.67 6.13 0.80
C ILE A 83 -19.35 7.10 -0.34
N SER A 84 -19.98 6.92 -1.51
CA SER A 84 -19.73 7.73 -2.70
C SER A 84 -20.08 9.20 -2.48
N GLY A 85 -21.24 9.45 -1.86
CA GLY A 85 -21.67 10.80 -1.53
C GLY A 85 -20.76 11.50 -0.52
N ALA A 86 -20.36 10.79 0.53
CA ALA A 86 -19.52 11.33 1.59
C ALA A 86 -18.11 11.62 1.07
N ALA A 87 -17.51 10.68 0.33
CA ALA A 87 -16.19 10.84 -0.25
C ALA A 87 -16.13 12.07 -1.18
N ALA A 88 -17.12 12.23 -2.06
CA ALA A 88 -17.20 13.36 -2.97
C ALA A 88 -17.37 14.72 -2.25
N ILE A 89 -18.06 14.75 -1.10
CA ILE A 89 -18.19 15.96 -0.27
C ILE A 89 -16.86 16.28 0.41
N VAL A 90 -16.24 15.29 1.05
CA VAL A 90 -14.95 15.49 1.75
C VAL A 90 -13.86 15.94 0.77
N GLU A 91 -13.80 15.35 -0.42
CA GLU A 91 -12.85 15.76 -1.47
C GLU A 91 -13.07 17.23 -1.90
N GLU A 92 -14.33 17.66 -2.06
CA GLU A 92 -14.64 19.05 -2.39
C GLU A 92 -14.27 20.03 -1.26
N MET A 93 -14.44 19.62 -0.01
CA MET A 93 -14.03 20.42 1.14
C MET A 93 -12.51 20.47 1.29
N LEU A 94 -11.82 19.37 0.99
CA LEU A 94 -10.36 19.32 0.94
C LEU A 94 -9.82 20.30 -0.11
N ARG A 95 -10.39 20.32 -1.32
CA ARG A 95 -10.01 21.30 -2.37
C ARG A 95 -10.25 22.75 -1.97
N ARG A 96 -11.19 23.01 -1.05
CA ARG A 96 -11.46 24.34 -0.49
C ARG A 96 -10.57 24.70 0.71
N GLY A 97 -9.68 23.81 1.14
CA GLY A 97 -8.83 24.00 2.32
C GLY A 97 -9.60 23.93 3.64
N GLU A 98 -10.80 23.35 3.66
CA GLU A 98 -11.66 23.31 4.86
C GLU A 98 -11.37 22.08 5.75
N VAL A 99 -10.71 21.05 5.22
CA VAL A 99 -10.47 19.77 5.91
C VAL A 99 -8.97 19.53 6.05
N HIS A 100 -8.55 19.27 7.29
CA HIS A 100 -7.16 19.05 7.66
C HIS A 100 -6.96 17.68 8.33
N GLY A 101 -8.06 17.00 8.68
CA GLY A 101 -8.04 15.64 9.17
C GLY A 101 -9.42 15.01 9.11
N ILE A 102 -9.47 13.68 9.19
CA ILE A 102 -10.71 12.91 9.21
C ILE A 102 -10.67 11.88 10.34
N PHE A 103 -11.78 11.81 11.07
CA PHE A 103 -11.99 10.95 12.21
C PHE A 103 -13.23 10.09 11.99
N GLY A 104 -13.08 8.77 12.11
CA GLY A 104 -14.18 7.83 12.12
C GLY A 104 -14.29 7.16 13.48
N VAL A 105 -15.52 6.89 13.93
CA VAL A 105 -15.76 6.14 15.16
C VAL A 105 -16.98 5.24 15.02
N GLY A 106 -16.82 3.96 15.33
CA GLY A 106 -17.96 3.03 15.37
C GLY A 106 -17.60 1.58 15.07
N GLY A 107 -18.63 0.72 15.05
CA GLY A 107 -18.49 -0.71 14.74
C GLY A 107 -18.21 -0.99 13.26
N GLY A 108 -18.49 -2.22 12.81
CA GLY A 108 -18.12 -2.69 11.47
C GLY A 108 -18.62 -1.82 10.30
N THR A 109 -19.89 -1.41 10.29
CA THR A 109 -20.43 -0.55 9.22
C THR A 109 -19.79 0.84 9.21
N ALA A 110 -19.65 1.48 10.37
CA ALA A 110 -18.98 2.79 10.45
C ALA A 110 -17.51 2.70 10.06
N THR A 111 -16.83 1.63 10.45
CA THR A 111 -15.44 1.35 10.05
C THR A 111 -15.34 1.24 8.54
N LEU A 112 -16.20 0.43 7.91
CA LEU A 112 -16.23 0.29 6.46
C LEU A 112 -16.46 1.65 5.77
N VAL A 113 -17.49 2.39 6.16
CA VAL A 113 -17.82 3.68 5.50
C VAL A 113 -16.69 4.69 5.68
N ALA A 114 -16.25 4.93 6.93
CA ALA A 114 -15.23 5.92 7.21
C ALA A 114 -13.89 5.59 6.54
N THR A 115 -13.45 4.32 6.60
CA THR A 115 -12.18 3.94 5.99
C THR A 115 -12.21 3.98 4.47
N ARG A 116 -13.34 3.64 3.82
CA ARG A 116 -13.49 3.82 2.37
C ARG A 116 -13.41 5.28 1.95
N ILE A 117 -13.92 6.20 2.76
CA ILE A 117 -13.75 7.65 2.52
C ILE A 117 -12.28 8.03 2.72
N MET A 118 -11.65 7.58 3.80
CA MET A 118 -10.24 7.87 4.12
C MET A 118 -9.27 7.38 3.04
N GLN A 119 -9.55 6.23 2.42
CA GLN A 119 -8.74 5.68 1.32
C GLN A 119 -8.72 6.59 0.09
N GLY A 120 -9.76 7.42 -0.13
CA GLY A 120 -9.77 8.41 -1.20
C GLY A 120 -8.99 9.69 -0.90
N LEU A 121 -8.39 9.82 0.29
CA LEU A 121 -7.69 11.03 0.71
C LEU A 121 -6.18 10.92 0.51
N PRO A 122 -5.47 12.03 0.25
CA PRO A 122 -4.05 12.00 -0.05
C PRO A 122 -3.20 11.44 1.08
N PHE A 123 -2.11 10.75 0.73
CA PHE A 123 -1.08 10.30 1.67
C PHE A 123 -0.51 11.48 2.50
N GLY A 124 -0.23 11.24 3.78
CA GLY A 124 0.26 12.26 4.73
C GLY A 124 -0.86 13.01 5.45
N MET A 125 -2.08 13.01 4.92
CA MET A 125 -3.22 13.64 5.59
C MET A 125 -3.60 12.86 6.88
N PRO A 126 -3.86 13.54 8.01
CA PRO A 126 -4.34 12.90 9.24
C PRO A 126 -5.64 12.10 9.08
N LYS A 127 -5.57 10.77 9.25
CA LYS A 127 -6.71 9.83 9.15
C LYS A 127 -6.72 8.89 10.35
N VAL A 128 -7.77 8.95 11.18
CA VAL A 128 -7.91 8.08 12.36
C VAL A 128 -9.27 7.41 12.39
N MET A 129 -9.30 6.09 12.59
CA MET A 129 -10.51 5.30 12.77
C MET A 129 -10.51 4.58 14.13
N ALA A 130 -11.40 4.98 15.04
CA ALA A 130 -11.62 4.33 16.33
C ALA A 130 -12.66 3.21 16.23
N SER A 131 -12.22 1.95 16.32
CA SER A 131 -13.07 0.79 16.08
C SER A 131 -12.71 -0.46 16.91
N PRO A 132 -13.70 -1.28 17.31
CA PRO A 132 -13.44 -2.63 17.81
C PRO A 132 -12.94 -3.55 16.69
N MET A 133 -13.06 -3.15 15.42
CA MET A 133 -12.62 -3.94 14.26
C MET A 133 -11.15 -3.69 13.86
N ALA A 134 -10.44 -2.82 14.58
CA ALA A 134 -9.06 -2.43 14.27
C ALA A 134 -8.05 -3.59 14.22
N ALA A 135 -8.33 -4.70 14.90
CA ALA A 135 -7.49 -5.90 14.88
C ALA A 135 -8.20 -7.11 14.25
N HIS A 136 -9.29 -6.90 13.51
CA HIS A 136 -10.05 -8.02 12.94
C HIS A 136 -9.24 -8.70 11.81
N PRO A 137 -8.85 -9.98 11.95
CA PRO A 137 -7.83 -10.59 11.10
C PRO A 137 -8.24 -10.71 9.62
N ARG A 138 -9.55 -10.72 9.33
CA ARG A 138 -10.06 -10.82 7.95
C ARG A 138 -10.43 -9.50 7.31
N TYR A 139 -10.60 -8.43 8.09
CA TYR A 139 -11.19 -7.19 7.58
C TYR A 139 -10.22 -6.02 7.63
N ILE A 140 -9.18 -6.09 8.47
CA ILE A 140 -8.21 -5.00 8.60
C ILE A 140 -7.59 -4.61 7.25
N ASP A 141 -7.33 -5.60 6.39
CA ASP A 141 -6.81 -5.36 5.05
C ASP A 141 -7.77 -4.58 4.15
N GLN A 142 -9.08 -4.80 4.29
CA GLN A 142 -10.10 -4.08 3.53
C GLN A 142 -10.32 -2.65 4.04
N TYR A 143 -9.97 -2.41 5.31
CA TYR A 143 -10.10 -1.11 5.95
C TYR A 143 -8.90 -0.21 5.70
N VAL A 144 -7.68 -0.70 5.94
CA VAL A 144 -6.45 0.10 5.77
C VAL A 144 -5.90 -0.05 4.36
N GLY A 145 -5.80 -1.29 3.86
CA GLY A 145 -5.17 -1.60 2.58
C GLY A 145 -3.73 -1.09 2.53
N THR A 146 -3.45 -0.26 1.53
CA THR A 146 -2.16 0.39 1.25
C THR A 146 -2.10 1.85 1.72
N HIS A 147 -3.10 2.31 2.48
CA HIS A 147 -3.25 3.71 2.88
C HIS A 147 -2.75 3.95 4.30
N ASP A 148 -2.38 5.19 4.60
CA ASP A 148 -1.84 5.66 5.87
C ASP A 148 -2.93 5.93 6.92
N ILE A 149 -3.86 4.99 7.09
CA ILE A 149 -4.96 5.07 8.06
C ILE A 149 -4.51 4.55 9.43
N THR A 150 -4.63 5.38 10.46
CA THR A 150 -4.38 4.97 11.83
C THR A 150 -5.62 4.33 12.45
N MET A 151 -5.54 3.03 12.75
CA MET A 151 -6.61 2.30 13.43
C MET A 151 -6.42 2.34 14.95
N HIS A 152 -7.32 3.04 15.66
CA HIS A 152 -7.36 3.01 17.13
C HIS A 152 -8.27 1.87 17.59
N HIS A 153 -7.70 0.83 18.20
CA HIS A 153 -8.50 -0.29 18.68
C HIS A 153 -9.23 0.07 19.98
N THR A 154 -10.55 0.23 19.92
CA THR A 154 -11.34 0.56 21.11
C THR A 154 -11.47 -0.61 22.08
N VAL A 155 -11.17 -1.84 21.65
CA VAL A 155 -11.36 -3.12 22.37
C VAL A 155 -12.82 -3.46 22.68
N LEU A 156 -13.60 -2.47 23.10
CA LEU A 156 -15.00 -2.52 23.43
C LEU A 156 -15.86 -2.12 22.24
N ASP A 157 -17.06 -2.69 22.18
CA ASP A 157 -18.09 -2.18 21.28
C ASP A 157 -18.47 -0.75 21.67
N ILE A 158 -18.84 0.02 20.66
CA ILE A 158 -19.11 1.44 20.79
C ILE A 158 -20.63 1.57 20.88
N VAL A 159 -21.19 1.19 22.03
CA VAL A 159 -22.62 1.25 22.34
C VAL A 159 -22.78 1.80 23.74
N LYS A 160 -23.41 2.98 23.86
CA LYS A 160 -23.58 3.75 25.09
C LYS A 160 -22.25 4.11 25.76
N MET A 161 -22.02 5.40 25.96
CA MET A 161 -20.83 5.86 26.67
C MET A 161 -20.71 5.25 28.07
N ASN A 162 -19.57 4.63 28.35
CA ASN A 162 -19.14 4.20 29.68
C ASN A 162 -17.71 4.71 29.95
N PRO A 163 -17.20 4.71 31.19
CA PRO A 163 -15.89 5.27 31.50
C PRO A 163 -14.72 4.67 30.69
N LEU A 164 -14.76 3.37 30.36
CA LEU A 164 -13.72 2.73 29.55
C LEU A 164 -13.78 3.20 28.11
N LEU A 165 -14.98 3.22 27.51
CA LEU A 165 -15.17 3.72 26.15
C LEU A 165 -14.82 5.20 26.04
N LYS A 166 -15.17 6.00 27.06
CA LYS A 166 -14.81 7.42 27.14
C LYS A 166 -13.31 7.63 27.10
N ALA A 167 -12.54 6.82 27.84
CA ALA A 167 -11.09 6.86 27.81
C ALA A 167 -10.52 6.53 26.42
N GLN A 168 -11.06 5.49 25.77
CA GLN A 168 -10.61 5.09 24.42
C GLN A 168 -10.92 6.16 23.37
N ILE A 169 -12.12 6.73 23.39
CA ILE A 169 -12.51 7.81 22.49
C ILE A 169 -11.67 9.06 22.75
N THR A 170 -11.40 9.40 24.02
CA THR A 170 -10.54 10.54 24.35
C THR A 170 -9.13 10.39 23.78
N ASN A 171 -8.54 9.19 23.90
CA ASN A 171 -7.23 8.91 23.31
C ASN A 171 -7.25 8.99 21.78
N ALA A 172 -8.28 8.44 21.13
CA ALA A 172 -8.42 8.48 19.68
C ALA A 172 -8.60 9.92 19.16
N VAL A 173 -9.38 10.75 19.86
CA VAL A 173 -9.54 12.18 19.55
C VAL A 173 -8.22 12.92 19.77
N GLY A 174 -7.50 12.61 20.86
CA GLY A 174 -6.16 13.13 21.10
C GLY A 174 -5.19 12.80 19.96
N ALA A 175 -5.25 11.58 19.42
CA ALA A 175 -4.44 11.17 18.29
C ALA A 175 -4.73 12.00 17.03
N ILE A 176 -6.00 12.14 16.61
CA ILE A 176 -6.31 12.93 15.40
C ILE A 176 -5.98 14.42 15.60
N CYS A 177 -6.25 15.00 16.77
CA CYS A 177 -5.90 16.40 17.03
C CYS A 177 -4.37 16.60 16.98
N GLY A 178 -3.60 15.72 17.61
CA GLY A 178 -2.13 15.78 17.57
C GLY A 178 -1.57 15.62 16.15
N MET A 179 -2.12 14.70 15.36
CA MET A 179 -1.75 14.55 13.94
C MET A 179 -2.05 15.82 13.14
N VAL A 180 -3.21 16.44 13.36
CA VAL A 180 -3.62 17.70 12.70
C VAL A 180 -2.78 18.89 13.16
N GLU A 181 -2.32 18.91 14.40
CA GLU A 181 -1.41 19.93 14.93
C GLU A 181 -0.01 19.81 14.30
N MET A 182 0.48 18.58 14.14
CA MET A 182 1.87 18.29 13.71
C MET A 182 2.06 18.09 12.20
N THR A 183 0.99 17.82 11.44
CA THR A 183 1.09 17.52 10.00
C THR A 183 1.78 18.65 9.22
N THR A 184 2.66 18.26 8.31
CA THR A 184 3.31 19.16 7.33
C THR A 184 2.49 19.32 6.05
N GLY A 185 1.30 18.73 5.98
CA GLY A 185 0.46 18.71 4.79
C GLY A 185 0.75 17.51 3.88
N THR A 186 0.21 17.56 2.67
CA THR A 186 0.25 16.48 1.66
C THR A 186 1.12 16.85 0.45
N ASP A 187 1.68 18.06 0.44
CA ASP A 187 2.48 18.59 -0.66
C ASP A 187 3.96 18.21 -0.42
N PHE A 188 4.32 17.01 -0.84
CA PHE A 188 5.70 16.54 -0.80
C PHE A 188 6.47 17.07 -2.02
N ILE A 189 7.45 17.94 -1.79
CA ILE A 189 8.33 18.47 -2.84
C ILE A 189 9.73 17.91 -2.61
N PHE A 190 10.25 17.26 -3.65
CA PHE A 190 11.61 16.72 -3.68
C PHE A 190 12.49 17.60 -4.58
N ASP A 191 13.70 17.90 -4.12
CA ASP A 191 14.69 18.72 -4.84
C ASP A 191 15.58 17.89 -5.79
N LYS A 192 15.41 16.56 -5.76
CA LYS A 192 16.16 15.57 -6.53
C LYS A 192 15.22 14.47 -7.02
N PRO A 193 15.61 13.71 -8.08
CA PRO A 193 14.78 12.63 -8.57
C PRO A 193 14.60 11.52 -7.52
N VAL A 194 13.38 11.04 -7.38
CA VAL A 194 12.98 10.06 -6.35
C VAL A 194 12.96 8.66 -6.95
N ILE A 195 13.69 7.74 -6.34
CA ILE A 195 13.84 6.37 -6.84
C ILE A 195 13.21 5.40 -5.86
N ALA A 196 12.18 4.68 -6.30
CA ALA A 196 11.62 3.60 -5.51
C ALA A 196 12.57 2.39 -5.54
N ILE A 197 12.77 1.76 -4.37
CA ILE A 197 13.59 0.55 -4.24
C ILE A 197 12.79 -0.50 -3.50
N SER A 198 12.65 -1.69 -4.05
CA SER A 198 12.05 -2.79 -3.30
C SER A 198 13.07 -3.40 -2.33
N GLY A 199 12.67 -3.48 -1.06
CA GLY A 199 13.51 -3.97 0.04
C GLY A 199 12.98 -5.27 0.61
N PHE A 200 13.85 -6.24 0.89
CA PHE A 200 13.50 -7.48 1.57
C PHE A 200 14.69 -7.96 2.39
N GLY A 201 14.44 -8.58 3.55
CA GLY A 201 15.51 -8.98 4.47
C GLY A 201 16.58 -9.89 3.84
N PHE A 202 16.23 -10.66 2.81
CA PHE A 202 17.17 -11.51 2.06
C PHE A 202 17.89 -10.80 0.91
N ALA A 203 17.67 -9.49 0.72
CA ALA A 203 18.39 -8.56 -0.15
C ALA A 203 19.02 -7.37 0.59
N GLU A 204 18.83 -7.28 1.92
CA GLU A 204 19.17 -6.12 2.76
C GLU A 204 20.55 -5.53 2.48
N MET A 205 21.59 -6.36 2.35
CA MET A 205 22.95 -5.90 2.09
C MET A 205 23.05 -5.10 0.79
N ALA A 206 22.38 -5.55 -0.27
CA ALA A 206 22.39 -4.84 -1.54
C ALA A 206 21.53 -3.58 -1.50
N VAL A 207 20.37 -3.63 -0.85
CA VAL A 207 19.44 -2.50 -0.73
C VAL A 207 20.09 -1.35 0.05
N GLN A 208 20.63 -1.63 1.25
CA GLN A 208 21.30 -0.62 2.08
C GLN A 208 22.51 0.00 1.36
N THR A 209 23.30 -0.83 0.69
CA THR A 209 24.45 -0.35 -0.08
C THR A 209 24.00 0.51 -1.26
N ALA A 210 22.95 0.11 -1.97
CA ALA A 210 22.42 0.87 -3.10
C ALA A 210 21.85 2.23 -2.68
N MET A 211 21.20 2.33 -1.51
CA MET A 211 20.68 3.60 -0.99
C MET A 211 21.78 4.65 -0.88
N GLY A 212 22.89 4.34 -0.20
CA GLY A 212 23.99 5.29 -0.04
C GLY A 212 24.61 5.69 -1.38
N MET A 213 24.76 4.75 -2.30
CA MET A 213 25.29 5.02 -3.65
C MET A 213 24.36 5.88 -4.51
N LEU A 214 23.04 5.71 -4.37
CA LEU A 214 22.05 6.55 -5.05
C LEU A 214 22.04 7.98 -4.49
N GLU A 215 22.14 8.13 -3.17
CA GLU A 215 22.26 9.45 -2.53
C GLU A 215 23.51 10.18 -3.02
N GLU A 216 24.66 9.50 -3.08
CA GLU A 216 25.91 10.00 -3.65
C GLU A 216 25.75 10.40 -5.13
N ALA A 217 24.95 9.65 -5.89
CA ALA A 217 24.63 9.93 -7.29
C ALA A 217 23.55 11.02 -7.48
N GLY A 218 23.03 11.61 -6.39
CA GLY A 218 22.10 12.74 -6.45
C GLY A 218 20.63 12.36 -6.52
N PHE A 219 20.28 11.15 -6.11
CA PHE A 219 18.89 10.66 -6.04
C PHE A 219 18.37 10.65 -4.60
N ILE A 220 17.05 10.54 -4.44
CA ILE A 220 16.39 10.27 -3.16
C ILE A 220 15.83 8.85 -3.18
N PRO A 221 16.46 7.87 -2.51
CA PRO A 221 15.97 6.51 -2.47
C PRO A 221 14.79 6.36 -1.48
N VAL A 222 13.70 5.74 -1.91
CA VAL A 222 12.54 5.40 -1.08
C VAL A 222 12.36 3.89 -1.08
N VAL A 223 12.58 3.27 0.08
CA VAL A 223 12.50 1.82 0.22
C VAL A 223 11.09 1.36 0.52
N CYS A 224 10.56 0.48 -0.33
CA CYS A 224 9.26 -0.16 -0.19
C CYS A 224 9.47 -1.63 0.21
N HIS A 225 8.93 -2.04 1.36
CA HIS A 225 9.12 -3.39 1.87
C HIS A 225 8.34 -4.42 1.04
N ALA A 226 9.05 -5.35 0.38
CA ALA A 226 8.51 -6.35 -0.54
C ALA A 226 7.78 -7.52 0.17
N GLN A 227 6.71 -7.17 0.90
CA GLN A 227 5.86 -8.07 1.68
C GLN A 227 4.42 -8.14 1.11
N GLY A 228 4.25 -7.90 -0.20
CA GLY A 228 2.96 -7.83 -0.87
C GLY A 228 2.28 -6.48 -0.72
N LYS A 229 2.08 -5.99 0.51
CA LYS A 229 1.45 -4.67 0.73
C LYS A 229 2.36 -3.50 0.37
N GLY A 230 3.64 -3.57 0.75
CA GLY A 230 4.60 -2.52 0.35
C GLY A 230 4.88 -2.55 -1.15
N ASP A 231 4.88 -3.73 -1.78
CA ASP A 231 4.91 -3.87 -3.25
C ASP A 231 3.70 -3.18 -3.91
N LYS A 232 2.48 -3.46 -3.42
CA LYS A 232 1.26 -2.87 -3.97
C LYS A 232 1.23 -1.36 -3.79
N ALA A 233 1.61 -0.85 -2.62
CA ALA A 233 1.73 0.58 -2.37
C ALA A 233 2.76 1.23 -3.30
N MET A 234 3.89 0.55 -3.56
CA MET A 234 4.89 1.02 -4.52
C MET A 234 4.29 1.13 -5.94
N GLU A 235 3.53 0.13 -6.41
CA GLU A 235 2.84 0.20 -7.72
C GLU A 235 1.86 1.39 -7.79
N GLU A 236 1.04 1.59 -6.75
CA GLU A 236 0.08 2.70 -6.67
C GLU A 236 0.81 4.06 -6.71
N MET A 237 1.86 4.22 -5.92
CA MET A 237 2.67 5.45 -5.90
C MET A 237 3.42 5.69 -7.23
N ILE A 238 3.90 4.63 -7.89
CA ILE A 238 4.47 4.73 -9.24
C ILE A 238 3.37 5.20 -10.21
N ALA A 239 2.17 4.63 -10.18
CA ALA A 239 1.08 5.04 -11.04
C ALA A 239 0.69 6.51 -10.82
N ASP A 240 0.68 6.97 -9.56
CA ASP A 240 0.21 8.30 -9.19
C ASP A 240 1.18 9.42 -9.52
N GLY A 241 2.48 9.21 -9.39
CA GLY A 241 3.36 10.37 -9.55
C GLY A 241 4.76 10.24 -9.02
N ALA A 242 4.91 9.40 -8.00
CA ALA A 242 5.80 9.73 -6.90
C ALA A 242 7.27 9.46 -7.19
N PHE A 243 7.56 8.72 -8.27
CA PHE A 243 8.91 8.24 -8.57
C PHE A 243 9.31 8.53 -10.00
N ASP A 244 10.57 8.89 -10.16
CA ASP A 244 11.24 9.16 -11.43
C ASP A 244 11.94 7.91 -12.00
N GLY A 245 12.04 6.84 -11.22
CA GLY A 245 12.60 5.55 -11.61
C GLY A 245 12.42 4.50 -10.52
N VAL A 246 12.64 3.23 -10.86
CA VAL A 246 12.54 2.12 -9.90
C VAL A 246 13.77 1.20 -9.98
N MET A 247 14.30 0.86 -8.82
CA MET A 247 15.26 -0.23 -8.62
C MET A 247 14.56 -1.37 -7.89
N ASP A 248 13.90 -2.23 -8.65
CA ASP A 248 13.09 -3.32 -8.14
C ASP A 248 13.92 -4.61 -7.98
N LEU A 249 14.71 -4.68 -6.92
CA LEU A 249 15.59 -5.82 -6.67
C LEU A 249 14.84 -7.06 -6.17
N CYS A 250 13.67 -6.88 -5.55
CA CYS A 250 12.90 -7.88 -4.84
C CYS A 250 11.53 -8.13 -5.50
N ILE A 251 11.53 -8.81 -6.64
CA ILE A 251 10.31 -9.03 -7.46
C ILE A 251 9.52 -10.30 -7.07
N GLY A 252 9.84 -10.92 -5.93
CA GLY A 252 9.17 -12.12 -5.43
C GLY A 252 7.64 -12.00 -5.29
N GLY A 253 7.08 -10.79 -5.20
CA GLY A 253 5.63 -10.59 -5.18
C GLY A 253 4.91 -11.22 -6.39
N VAL A 254 5.57 -11.38 -7.53
CA VAL A 254 5.00 -12.05 -8.71
C VAL A 254 4.72 -13.52 -8.43
N ILE A 255 5.70 -14.27 -7.92
CA ILE A 255 5.54 -15.70 -7.64
C ILE A 255 4.61 -15.93 -6.44
N GLU A 256 4.63 -15.03 -5.47
CA GLU A 256 3.70 -15.03 -4.34
C GLU A 256 2.25 -14.91 -4.81
N HIS A 257 1.94 -14.01 -5.75
CA HIS A 257 0.59 -13.94 -6.33
C HIS A 257 0.20 -15.24 -7.06
N LEU A 258 1.09 -15.74 -7.94
CA LEU A 258 0.81 -16.90 -8.80
C LEU A 258 0.54 -18.18 -8.00
N PHE A 259 1.21 -18.37 -6.87
CA PHE A 259 1.10 -19.58 -6.05
C PHE A 259 0.43 -19.35 -4.70
N ALA A 260 -0.31 -18.22 -4.61
CA ALA A 260 -1.07 -17.78 -3.46
C ALA A 260 -0.24 -17.80 -2.18
N GLY A 261 0.96 -17.22 -2.19
CA GLY A 261 1.80 -16.97 -1.02
C GLY A 261 1.29 -15.83 -0.14
N ASN A 262 1.95 -15.62 0.99
CA ASN A 262 1.53 -14.64 1.99
C ASN A 262 1.90 -13.20 1.59
N ARG A 263 2.89 -13.01 0.71
CA ARG A 263 3.35 -11.68 0.27
C ARG A 263 2.76 -11.32 -1.09
N ASP A 264 1.46 -11.57 -1.27
CA ASP A 264 0.75 -11.33 -2.52
C ASP A 264 0.43 -9.83 -2.70
N PRO A 265 1.00 -9.15 -3.72
CA PRO A 265 0.67 -7.76 -4.07
C PRO A 265 -0.53 -7.62 -5.01
N GLY A 266 -1.00 -8.72 -5.60
CA GLY A 266 -2.01 -8.74 -6.65
C GLY A 266 -1.45 -8.95 -8.07
N PRO A 267 -2.34 -9.04 -9.07
CA PRO A 267 -2.00 -9.46 -10.43
C PRO A 267 -1.20 -8.44 -11.24
N ASP A 268 -1.19 -7.17 -10.82
CA ASP A 268 -0.55 -6.07 -11.55
C ASP A 268 0.91 -5.81 -11.14
N ARG A 269 1.53 -6.64 -10.31
CA ARG A 269 2.94 -6.43 -9.90
C ARG A 269 3.87 -6.25 -11.10
N LEU A 270 4.72 -5.23 -11.07
CA LEU A 270 5.61 -4.69 -12.11
C LEU A 270 4.92 -3.80 -13.16
N MET A 271 3.59 -3.76 -13.22
CA MET A 271 2.88 -3.12 -14.33
C MET A 271 2.86 -1.59 -14.25
N ALA A 272 2.90 -0.98 -13.07
CA ALA A 272 2.83 0.48 -12.97
C ALA A 272 4.03 1.13 -13.65
N ALA A 273 5.25 0.64 -13.37
CA ALA A 273 6.47 1.16 -13.98
C ALA A 273 6.53 0.85 -15.49
N VAL A 274 6.12 -0.37 -15.90
CA VAL A 274 5.98 -0.77 -17.31
C VAL A 274 5.09 0.20 -18.08
N ARG A 275 3.90 0.52 -17.54
CA ARG A 275 2.90 1.39 -18.18
C ARG A 275 3.30 2.86 -18.15
N ARG A 276 3.95 3.31 -17.08
CA ARG A 276 4.37 4.70 -16.92
C ARG A 276 5.63 5.04 -17.72
N GLY A 277 6.45 4.04 -18.04
CA GLY A 277 7.66 4.21 -18.84
C GLY A 277 8.80 4.90 -18.10
N ILE A 278 8.83 4.81 -16.76
CA ILE A 278 10.00 5.26 -15.99
C ILE A 278 11.16 4.24 -16.13
N PRO A 279 12.42 4.66 -15.96
CA PRO A 279 13.58 3.75 -15.95
C PRO A 279 13.43 2.65 -14.90
N MET A 280 13.66 1.39 -15.29
CA MET A 280 13.53 0.24 -14.41
C MET A 280 14.79 -0.61 -14.37
N LEU A 281 15.36 -0.80 -13.19
CA LEU A 281 16.32 -1.86 -12.93
C LEU A 281 15.63 -2.97 -12.14
N LEU A 282 15.74 -4.21 -12.58
CA LEU A 282 15.13 -5.37 -11.91
C LEU A 282 16.19 -6.41 -11.51
N ALA A 283 15.93 -7.13 -10.43
CA ALA A 283 16.70 -8.31 -10.03
C ALA A 283 15.78 -9.40 -9.44
N PRO A 284 16.21 -10.68 -9.36
CA PRO A 284 15.31 -11.79 -9.08
C PRO A 284 15.05 -12.08 -7.60
N CYS A 285 15.46 -11.23 -6.65
CA CYS A 285 15.35 -11.57 -5.23
C CYS A 285 13.91 -11.89 -4.84
N GLY A 286 13.75 -13.00 -4.10
CA GLY A 286 12.45 -13.45 -3.62
C GLY A 286 11.66 -14.29 -4.62
N LEU A 287 12.11 -14.44 -5.87
CA LEU A 287 11.57 -15.46 -6.77
C LEU A 287 11.97 -16.87 -6.32
N ASP A 288 13.08 -16.97 -5.60
CA ASP A 288 13.63 -18.22 -5.09
C ASP A 288 12.82 -18.79 -3.91
N MET A 289 11.80 -18.08 -3.42
CA MET A 289 11.02 -18.50 -2.26
C MET A 289 9.53 -18.12 -2.32
N LEU A 290 8.72 -18.89 -1.59
CA LEU A 290 7.31 -18.66 -1.33
C LEU A 290 7.05 -18.60 0.18
N SER A 291 6.38 -17.54 0.64
CA SER A 291 6.01 -17.35 2.04
C SER A 291 4.73 -18.10 2.40
N TYR A 292 4.83 -19.15 3.22
CA TYR A 292 3.70 -20.00 3.64
C TYR A 292 3.54 -20.15 5.16
N GLY A 293 4.28 -19.38 5.97
CA GLY A 293 4.14 -19.40 7.43
C GLY A 293 2.69 -19.19 7.89
N GLY A 294 2.31 -19.85 8.98
CA GLY A 294 0.94 -19.84 9.51
C GLY A 294 -0.10 -20.63 8.70
N ARG A 295 0.26 -21.27 7.57
CA ARG A 295 -0.68 -22.00 6.71
C ARG A 295 -0.36 -23.48 6.63
N ALA A 296 -0.99 -24.25 7.51
CA ALA A 296 -0.73 -25.69 7.67
C ALA A 296 -0.96 -26.50 6.39
N ASP A 297 -1.99 -26.17 5.61
CA ASP A 297 -2.30 -26.82 4.33
C ASP A 297 -1.17 -26.64 3.31
N LYS A 298 -0.63 -25.43 3.20
CA LYS A 298 0.42 -25.07 2.23
C LYS A 298 1.77 -25.61 2.66
N LEU A 299 2.08 -25.55 3.97
CA LEU A 299 3.29 -26.15 4.52
C LEU A 299 3.29 -27.68 4.36
N GLN A 300 2.14 -28.33 4.58
CA GLN A 300 2.00 -29.77 4.37
C GLN A 300 2.18 -30.16 2.90
N ALA A 301 1.57 -29.41 1.97
CA ALA A 301 1.69 -29.64 0.53
C ALA A 301 3.14 -29.51 0.03
N THR A 302 3.98 -28.75 0.75
CA THR A 302 5.32 -28.36 0.31
C THR A 302 6.43 -28.83 1.25
N ARG A 303 6.11 -29.76 2.14
CA ARG A 303 7.01 -30.32 3.17
C ARG A 303 8.29 -30.97 2.64
N ALA A 304 8.29 -31.39 1.39
CA ALA A 304 9.45 -32.03 0.75
C ALA A 304 10.45 -31.02 0.17
N ARG A 305 10.07 -29.75 0.05
CA ARG A 305 10.94 -28.68 -0.46
C ARG A 305 11.77 -28.10 0.69
N PRO A 306 12.98 -27.59 0.42
CA PRO A 306 13.75 -26.84 1.41
C PRO A 306 12.92 -25.71 2.04
N GLN A 307 13.01 -25.57 3.36
CA GLN A 307 12.31 -24.54 4.11
C GLN A 307 13.27 -23.77 5.00
N TYR A 308 13.09 -22.46 5.04
CA TYR A 308 13.72 -21.58 6.01
C TYR A 308 12.66 -21.07 6.98
N ILE A 309 12.82 -21.43 8.26
CA ILE A 309 11.87 -21.14 9.33
C ILE A 309 12.46 -20.03 10.20
N GLN A 310 11.86 -18.84 10.15
CA GLN A 310 12.21 -17.74 11.05
C GLN A 310 11.38 -17.81 12.32
N ASP A 311 10.08 -18.04 12.15
CA ASP A 311 9.11 -18.32 13.22
C ASP A 311 7.83 -18.94 12.65
N ALA A 312 6.80 -19.11 13.48
CA ALA A 312 5.54 -19.74 13.10
C ALA A 312 4.78 -19.02 11.96
N LEU A 313 4.91 -17.69 11.86
CA LEU A 313 4.24 -16.89 10.82
C LEU A 313 5.16 -16.63 9.62
N ARG A 314 6.46 -16.84 9.75
CA ARG A 314 7.48 -16.59 8.71
C ARG A 314 8.24 -17.87 8.38
N VAL A 315 7.69 -18.60 7.40
CA VAL A 315 8.31 -19.77 6.79
C VAL A 315 8.42 -19.55 5.28
N GLN A 316 9.63 -19.60 4.77
CA GLN A 316 9.95 -19.49 3.34
C GLN A 316 10.21 -20.87 2.77
N VAL A 317 9.57 -21.18 1.66
CA VAL A 317 9.73 -22.47 0.98
C VAL A 317 10.37 -22.25 -0.37
N ARG A 318 11.42 -23.03 -0.70
CA ARG A 318 12.12 -22.95 -1.99
C ARG A 318 11.14 -23.14 -3.15
N SER A 319 11.12 -22.19 -4.07
CA SER A 319 10.38 -22.28 -5.34
C SER A 319 10.95 -23.40 -6.21
N SER A 320 10.08 -24.11 -6.91
CA SER A 320 10.44 -25.15 -7.87
C SER A 320 10.75 -24.58 -9.25
N ALA A 321 11.45 -25.36 -10.09
CA ALA A 321 11.72 -25.00 -11.47
C ALA A 321 10.45 -24.72 -12.30
N ASP A 322 9.36 -25.47 -12.07
CA ASP A 322 8.08 -25.24 -12.76
C ASP A 322 7.44 -23.92 -12.34
N GLU A 323 7.45 -23.60 -11.05
CA GLU A 323 6.94 -22.33 -10.53
C GLU A 323 7.75 -21.14 -11.07
N LEU A 324 9.07 -21.29 -11.12
CA LEU A 324 10.00 -20.31 -11.70
C LEU A 324 9.79 -20.12 -13.21
N ARG A 325 9.56 -21.19 -13.97
CA ARG A 325 9.25 -21.09 -15.41
C ARG A 325 7.99 -20.27 -15.65
N VAL A 326 6.92 -20.51 -14.87
CA VAL A 326 5.67 -19.74 -14.98
C VAL A 326 5.91 -18.28 -14.60
N ALA A 327 6.68 -18.01 -13.54
CA ALA A 327 7.03 -16.64 -13.17
C ALA A 327 7.82 -15.93 -14.28
N ALA A 328 8.77 -16.60 -14.93
CA ALA A 328 9.53 -16.06 -16.05
C ALA A 328 8.64 -15.69 -17.24
N GLU A 329 7.67 -16.53 -17.61
CA GLU A 329 6.71 -16.25 -18.68
C GLU A 329 5.88 -15.00 -18.38
N VAL A 330 5.39 -14.87 -17.15
CA VAL A 330 4.62 -13.70 -16.71
C VAL A 330 5.48 -12.44 -16.71
N ILE A 331 6.69 -12.50 -16.14
CA ILE A 331 7.60 -11.35 -16.07
C ILE A 331 8.02 -10.90 -17.47
N ALA A 332 8.38 -11.83 -18.36
CA ALA A 332 8.73 -11.51 -19.74
C ALA A 332 7.56 -10.84 -20.47
N GLY A 333 6.35 -11.39 -20.34
CA GLY A 333 5.15 -10.81 -20.94
C GLY A 333 4.85 -9.39 -20.46
N ARG A 334 5.14 -9.07 -19.19
CA ARG A 334 5.02 -7.70 -18.66
C ARG A 334 6.12 -6.78 -19.17
N LEU A 335 7.38 -7.22 -19.15
CA LEU A 335 8.52 -6.41 -19.58
C LEU A 335 8.52 -6.14 -21.10
N ASN A 336 7.97 -7.02 -21.92
CA ASN A 336 7.76 -6.76 -23.36
C ASN A 336 6.78 -5.61 -23.64
N GLN A 337 5.98 -5.21 -22.63
CA GLN A 337 5.07 -4.06 -22.72
C GLN A 337 5.71 -2.76 -22.18
N ALA A 338 6.98 -2.79 -21.74
CA ALA A 338 7.63 -1.64 -21.13
C ALA A 338 7.73 -0.47 -22.12
N GLN A 339 7.24 0.69 -21.70
CA GLN A 339 7.32 1.92 -22.48
C GLN A 339 8.61 2.71 -22.24
N GLY A 340 9.32 2.39 -21.16
CA GLY A 340 10.59 3.01 -20.76
C GLY A 340 11.76 2.01 -20.79
N PRO A 341 13.00 2.49 -20.67
CA PRO A 341 14.16 1.63 -20.69
C PRO A 341 14.22 0.78 -19.41
N PHE A 342 14.60 -0.49 -19.58
CA PHE A 342 14.79 -1.38 -18.45
C PHE A 342 16.05 -2.24 -18.58
N THR A 343 16.52 -2.75 -17.46
CA THR A 343 17.52 -3.82 -17.41
C THR A 343 17.16 -4.80 -16.30
N PHE A 344 17.23 -6.09 -16.60
CA PHE A 344 17.11 -7.17 -15.63
C PHE A 344 18.50 -7.74 -15.36
N LEU A 345 18.98 -7.56 -14.14
CA LEU A 345 20.24 -8.13 -13.67
C LEU A 345 20.03 -9.56 -13.18
N VAL A 346 20.82 -10.50 -13.69
CA VAL A 346 20.84 -11.90 -13.29
C VAL A 346 22.14 -12.18 -12.49
N PRO A 347 22.09 -12.21 -11.16
CA PRO A 347 23.23 -12.60 -10.34
C PRO A 347 23.44 -14.12 -10.40
N LEU A 348 24.59 -14.54 -10.94
CA LEU A 348 24.90 -15.95 -11.19
C LEU A 348 25.27 -16.75 -9.94
N LYS A 349 25.59 -16.07 -8.82
CA LYS A 349 26.03 -16.73 -7.58
C LYS A 349 24.93 -16.88 -6.53
N GLY A 350 23.73 -16.36 -6.78
CA GLY A 350 22.60 -16.45 -5.86
C GLY A 350 21.68 -15.22 -5.89
N TRP A 351 20.39 -15.42 -5.67
CA TRP A 351 19.35 -14.39 -5.75
C TRP A 351 18.93 -13.80 -4.40
N SER A 352 19.28 -14.46 -3.30
CA SER A 352 18.92 -14.02 -1.95
C SER A 352 19.97 -14.51 -0.95
N SER A 353 19.98 -14.01 0.28
CA SER A 353 20.91 -14.52 1.30
C SER A 353 20.68 -16.00 1.66
N LEU A 354 19.54 -16.60 1.27
CA LEU A 354 19.27 -18.03 1.44
C LEU A 354 19.80 -18.88 0.28
N ASP A 355 19.93 -18.27 -0.89
CA ASP A 355 20.34 -18.90 -2.13
C ASP A 355 21.87 -18.77 -2.32
N CYS A 356 22.63 -19.38 -1.43
CA CYS A 356 24.09 -19.39 -1.50
C CYS A 356 24.67 -20.79 -1.27
N GLN A 357 25.82 -21.05 -1.91
CA GLN A 357 26.46 -22.36 -1.87
C GLN A 357 26.61 -22.90 -0.44
N GLY A 358 26.10 -24.12 -0.21
CA GLY A 358 26.10 -24.78 1.09
C GLY A 358 24.83 -24.57 1.92
N GLN A 359 23.90 -23.72 1.49
CA GLN A 359 22.56 -23.60 2.08
C GLN A 359 21.56 -24.55 1.44
N SER A 360 20.50 -24.90 2.18
CA SER A 360 19.44 -25.79 1.71
C SER A 360 18.63 -25.21 0.55
N ASN A 361 18.55 -23.88 0.45
CA ASN A 361 17.78 -23.19 -0.58
C ASN A 361 18.57 -22.94 -1.87
N TYR A 362 19.87 -23.25 -1.88
CA TYR A 362 20.72 -23.09 -3.05
C TYR A 362 20.38 -24.13 -4.12
N ASP A 363 19.78 -23.66 -5.22
CA ASP A 363 19.39 -24.52 -6.34
C ASP A 363 19.62 -23.79 -7.68
N PRO A 364 20.88 -23.73 -8.14
CA PRO A 364 21.23 -23.04 -9.38
C PRO A 364 20.60 -23.69 -10.63
N ALA A 365 20.16 -24.95 -10.54
CA ALA A 365 19.49 -25.63 -11.65
C ALA A 365 18.07 -25.10 -11.82
N ALA A 366 17.33 -24.91 -10.72
CA ALA A 366 16.02 -24.26 -10.76
C ALA A 366 16.12 -22.79 -11.22
N ASP A 367 17.13 -22.07 -10.76
CA ASP A 367 17.36 -20.68 -11.16
C ASP A 367 17.69 -20.55 -12.65
N ALA A 368 18.49 -21.47 -13.19
CA ALA A 368 18.79 -21.51 -14.62
C ALA A 368 17.53 -21.70 -15.49
N VAL A 369 16.51 -22.42 -15.00
CA VAL A 369 15.22 -22.58 -15.72
C VAL A 369 14.51 -21.24 -15.87
N PHE A 370 14.48 -20.40 -14.82
CA PHE A 370 13.93 -19.05 -14.90
C PHE A 370 14.69 -18.22 -15.94
N VAL A 371 16.03 -18.18 -15.85
CA VAL A 371 16.86 -17.33 -16.71
C VAL A 371 16.74 -17.74 -18.17
N HIS A 372 16.74 -19.04 -18.45
CA HIS A 372 16.55 -19.57 -19.78
C HIS A 372 15.17 -19.17 -20.33
N CYS A 373 14.10 -19.42 -19.59
CA CYS A 373 12.74 -19.07 -19.99
C CYS A 373 12.59 -17.55 -20.22
N LEU A 374 13.12 -16.72 -19.32
CA LEU A 374 13.08 -15.26 -19.43
C LEU A 374 13.76 -14.80 -20.74
N LYS A 375 14.96 -15.29 -21.04
CA LYS A 375 15.68 -14.96 -22.28
C LYS A 375 14.98 -15.45 -23.55
N GLU A 376 14.28 -16.58 -23.48
CA GLU A 376 13.50 -17.08 -24.60
C GLU A 376 12.27 -16.22 -24.91
N LYS A 377 11.61 -15.69 -23.87
CA LYS A 377 10.33 -14.97 -23.98
C LYS A 377 10.47 -13.46 -24.11
N ILE A 378 11.60 -12.88 -23.68
CA ILE A 378 11.81 -11.43 -23.77
C ILE A 378 12.14 -11.02 -25.22
N ASP A 379 11.54 -9.91 -25.67
CA ASP A 379 11.78 -9.37 -27.01
C ASP A 379 13.16 -8.70 -27.08
N ASN A 380 13.52 -7.92 -26.06
CA ASN A 380 14.82 -7.27 -25.94
C ASN A 380 15.79 -8.08 -25.07
N ARG A 381 16.46 -9.07 -25.66
CA ARG A 381 17.46 -9.89 -24.95
C ARG A 381 18.64 -9.10 -24.40
N ALA A 382 19.00 -7.96 -24.99
CA ALA A 382 20.10 -7.13 -24.52
C ALA A 382 19.80 -6.44 -23.18
N ALA A 383 18.52 -6.35 -22.80
CA ALA A 383 18.11 -5.86 -21.49
C ALA A 383 18.36 -6.87 -20.36
N ILE A 384 18.71 -8.13 -20.66
CA ILE A 384 19.06 -9.13 -19.65
C ILE A 384 20.58 -9.17 -19.50
N LYS A 385 21.10 -8.79 -18.33
CA LYS A 385 22.54 -8.77 -18.07
C LYS A 385 22.89 -9.75 -16.95
N GLU A 386 23.74 -10.70 -17.27
CA GLU A 386 24.30 -11.63 -16.28
C GLU A 386 25.51 -11.00 -15.60
N VAL A 387 25.58 -11.17 -14.27
CA VAL A 387 26.69 -10.68 -13.46
C VAL A 387 27.20 -11.81 -12.58
N ASP A 388 28.52 -12.01 -12.56
CA ASP A 388 29.18 -13.06 -11.76
C ASP A 388 29.27 -12.68 -10.27
N LEU A 389 28.14 -12.33 -9.69
CA LEU A 389 27.99 -11.81 -8.34
C LEU A 389 26.81 -12.49 -7.65
N HIS A 390 26.83 -12.42 -6.32
CA HIS A 390 25.71 -12.82 -5.48
C HIS A 390 24.86 -11.59 -5.19
N LEU A 391 23.52 -11.69 -5.29
CA LEU A 391 22.64 -10.54 -5.10
C LEU A 391 22.88 -9.85 -3.76
N TYR A 392 22.99 -10.64 -2.67
CA TYR A 392 23.31 -10.17 -1.32
C TYR A 392 24.78 -9.74 -1.16
N SER A 393 25.30 -8.87 -2.04
CA SER A 393 26.67 -8.35 -1.94
C SER A 393 26.74 -6.87 -2.27
N THR A 394 27.73 -6.18 -1.70
CA THR A 394 28.00 -4.76 -1.98
C THR A 394 28.42 -4.54 -3.43
N ALA A 395 29.15 -5.50 -4.01
CA ALA A 395 29.55 -5.47 -5.42
C ALA A 395 28.34 -5.54 -6.36
N PHE A 396 27.33 -6.36 -6.05
CA PHE A 396 26.09 -6.39 -6.83
C PHE A 396 25.36 -5.06 -6.75
N ALA A 397 25.26 -4.46 -5.55
CA ALA A 397 24.64 -3.15 -5.37
C ALA A 397 25.31 -2.06 -6.22
N ARG A 398 26.65 -2.05 -6.28
CA ARG A 398 27.39 -1.12 -7.16
C ARG A 398 26.98 -1.29 -8.62
N VAL A 399 27.01 -2.51 -9.15
CA VAL A 399 26.62 -2.77 -10.53
C VAL A 399 25.15 -2.39 -10.79
N ALA A 400 24.27 -2.66 -9.82
CA ALA A 400 22.87 -2.28 -9.89
C ALA A 400 22.69 -0.77 -10.00
N VAL A 401 23.33 0.00 -9.11
CA VAL A 401 23.22 1.47 -9.12
C VAL A 401 23.85 2.06 -10.39
N ASP A 402 25.04 1.63 -10.78
CA ASP A 402 25.71 2.14 -11.98
C ASP A 402 24.86 1.90 -13.24
N GLU A 403 24.24 0.72 -13.34
CA GLU A 403 23.33 0.39 -14.44
C GLU A 403 22.03 1.22 -14.38
N PHE A 404 21.47 1.41 -13.19
CA PHE A 404 20.29 2.25 -13.01
C PHE A 404 20.55 3.71 -13.42
N VAL A 405 21.66 4.29 -12.99
CA VAL A 405 22.07 5.66 -13.36
C VAL A 405 22.19 5.78 -14.87
N ARG A 406 22.82 4.79 -15.53
CA ARG A 406 22.91 4.74 -17.00
C ARG A 406 21.52 4.72 -17.67
N LEU A 407 20.58 3.91 -17.17
CA LEU A 407 19.21 3.86 -17.68
C LEU A 407 18.47 5.19 -17.49
N TYR A 408 18.68 5.82 -16.34
CA TYR A 408 18.06 7.10 -16.00
C TYR A 408 18.55 8.22 -16.92
N GLU A 409 19.87 8.32 -17.14
CA GLU A 409 20.46 9.29 -18.07
C GLU A 409 19.98 9.07 -19.52
N GLN A 410 19.88 7.81 -19.94
CA GLN A 410 19.35 7.44 -21.26
C GLN A 410 17.90 7.94 -21.42
N ALA A 411 17.03 7.64 -20.46
CA ALA A 411 15.63 8.08 -20.53
C ALA A 411 15.50 9.61 -20.58
N ARG A 412 16.34 10.33 -19.83
CA ARG A 412 16.36 11.80 -19.87
C ARG A 412 16.79 12.34 -21.22
N ALA A 413 17.80 11.74 -21.85
CA ALA A 413 18.25 12.14 -23.18
C ALA A 413 17.16 11.91 -24.24
N ASP A 414 16.46 10.78 -24.17
CA ASP A 414 15.38 10.44 -25.10
C ASP A 414 14.21 11.44 -25.00
N LEU A 415 13.82 11.84 -23.78
CA LEU A 415 12.77 12.85 -23.56
C LEU A 415 13.14 14.24 -24.12
N GLN A 416 14.41 14.62 -24.05
CA GLN A 416 14.89 15.88 -24.60
C GLN A 416 14.88 15.89 -26.13
N GLN A 417 15.11 14.75 -26.78
CA GLN A 417 15.08 14.64 -28.24
C GLN A 417 13.66 14.66 -28.83
N VAL A 418 12.64 14.20 -28.08
CA VAL A 418 11.23 14.22 -28.51
C VAL A 418 10.58 15.61 -28.33
N SER A 419 11.17 16.47 -27.50
CA SER A 419 10.68 17.83 -27.22
C SER A 419 11.21 18.90 -28.19
N HIS A 420 12.04 18.51 -29.16
CA HIS A 420 12.58 19.32 -30.25
C HIS A 420 12.08 18.78 -31.59
#